data_AF-A0A9P0ZQ11-F1
#
_entry.id   AF-A0A9P0ZQ11-F1
#
_cell.length_a   1.000
_cell.length_b   1.000
_cell.length_c   1.000
_cell.angle_alpha   90.00
_cell.angle_beta   90.00
_cell.angle_gamma   90.00
#
_symmetry.space_group_name_H-M   'P 1'
#
loop_
_entity.id
_entity.type
_entity.pdbx_description
1 polymer ?
#
loop_
_entity_poly.entity_id
_entity_poly.type
_entity_poly.pdbx_seq_one_letter_code
_entity_poly.pdbx_strand_id
1 'polypeptide(L)' 'MVQSWGVVFKADVPAPGLSKEPISIILTDDAGRTLTATDVIPATWKPDGIYTSSVTSFV' A
#
# COMPACT_ATOMS: atom_id res chain seq x y z
N MET A 1 -6.77 4.18 -5.53
CA MET A 1 -5.39 4.55 -5.95
C MET A 1 -5.40 4.79 -7.45
N VAL A 2 -4.53 5.66 -7.93
CA VAL A 2 -4.30 5.90 -9.36
C VAL A 2 -2.81 5.69 -9.63
N GLN A 3 -2.48 4.96 -10.68
CA GLN A 3 -1.09 4.83 -11.13
C GLN A 3 -0.59 6.21 -11.57
N SER A 4 0.51 6.67 -10.97
CA SER A 4 1.11 7.97 -11.28
C SER A 4 2.15 7.82 -12.40
N TRP A 5 3.13 6.95 -12.22
CA TRP A 5 4.16 6.64 -13.22
C TRP A 5 4.86 5.33 -12.84
N GLY A 6 5.23 4.50 -13.81
CA GLY A 6 5.88 3.20 -13.53
C GLY A 6 5.10 2.40 -12.47
N VAL A 7 5.79 2.00 -11.39
CA VAL A 7 5.21 1.28 -10.24
C VAL A 7 4.84 2.19 -9.05
N VAL A 8 4.67 3.49 -9.30
CA VAL A 8 4.27 4.48 -8.29
C VAL A 8 2.77 4.73 -8.36
N PHE A 9 2.10 4.59 -7.22
CA PHE A 9 0.66 4.79 -7.06
C PHE A 9 0.38 5.95 -6.10
N LYS A 10 -0.60 6.78 -6.44
CA LYS A 10 -1.05 7.89 -5.60
C LYS A 10 -2.48 7.62 -5.10
N ALA A 11 -2.72 7.93 -3.83
CA ALA A 11 -4.06 8.00 -3.26
C ALA A 11 -4.27 9.41 -2.70
N ASP A 12 -5.26 10.12 -3.22
CA ASP A 12 -5.69 11.38 -2.62
C ASP A 12 -6.70 11.05 -1.52
N VAL A 13 -6.27 11.17 -0.25
CA VAL A 13 -7.11 10.85 0.92
C VAL A 13 -7.32 12.13 1.74
N PRO A 14 -8.58 12.53 2.02
CA PRO A 14 -8.85 13.71 2.83
C PRO A 14 -8.38 13.53 4.27
N ALA A 15 -7.95 14.62 4.93
CA ALA A 15 -7.50 14.57 6.32
C ALA A 15 -8.62 14.11 7.28
N PRO A 16 -8.30 13.30 8.31
CA PRO A 16 -6.97 12.86 8.73
C PRO A 16 -6.55 11.50 8.10
N GLY A 17 -7.13 11.12 6.97
CA GLY A 17 -7.51 9.74 6.63
C GLY A 17 -6.46 8.63 6.60
N LEU A 18 -5.16 8.92 6.59
CA LEU A 18 -4.10 7.89 6.65
C LEU A 18 -3.13 8.06 7.83
N SER A 19 -3.38 8.99 8.76
CA SER A 19 -2.47 9.28 9.87
C SER A 19 -2.84 8.63 11.20
N LYS A 20 -3.93 7.86 11.25
CA LYS A 20 -4.47 7.29 12.51
C LYS A 20 -4.45 5.77 12.59
N GLU A 21 -4.33 5.08 11.47
CA GLU A 21 -4.39 3.61 11.42
C GLU A 21 -3.27 3.08 10.51
N PRO A 22 -2.76 1.87 10.78
CA PRO A 22 -1.91 1.17 9.84
C PRO A 22 -2.61 1.00 8.49
N ILE A 23 -1.83 1.02 7.41
CA ILE A 23 -2.32 0.90 6.05
C ILE A 23 -2.01 -0.51 5.55
N SER A 24 -3.05 -1.20 5.11
CA SER A 24 -2.96 -2.46 4.37
C SER A 24 -2.95 -2.20 2.87
N ILE A 25 -2.19 -2.99 2.11
CA ILE A 25 -2.08 -2.90 0.65
C ILE A 25 -2.57 -4.20 0.02
N ILE A 26 -3.44 -4.08 -0.99
CA ILE A 26 -3.84 -5.20 -1.86
C ILE A 26 -3.32 -4.89 -3.25
N LEU A 27 -2.49 -5.78 -3.78
CA LEU A 27 -2.04 -5.73 -5.17
C LEU A 27 -2.81 -6.75 -5.99
N THR A 28 -3.17 -6.39 -7.21
CA THR A 28 -3.76 -7.29 -8.20
C THR A 28 -2.86 -7.30 -9.42
N ASP A 29 -2.49 -8.48 -9.91
CA ASP A 29 -1.70 -8.61 -11.12
C ASP A 29 -2.56 -8.67 -12.40
N ASP A 30 -1.91 -8.69 -13.56
CA ASP A 30 -2.58 -8.72 -14.87
C ASP A 30 -3.40 -10.01 -15.09
N ALA A 31 -3.10 -11.08 -14.34
CA ALA A 31 -3.85 -12.34 -14.37
C ALA A 31 -5.03 -12.34 -13.39
N GLY A 32 -5.24 -11.26 -12.63
CA GLY A 32 -6.30 -11.12 -11.64
C GLY A 32 -5.99 -11.78 -10.29
N ARG A 33 -4.77 -12.26 -10.07
CA ARG A 33 -4.34 -12.81 -8.78
C ARG A 33 -4.09 -11.68 -7.81
N THR A 34 -4.19 -11.97 -6.51
CA THR A 34 -4.09 -10.95 -5.47
C THR A 34 -2.97 -11.21 -4.48
N LEU A 35 -2.36 -10.14 -3.96
CA LEU A 35 -1.42 -10.18 -2.85
C LEU A 35 -1.89 -9.19 -1.80
N THR A 36 -2.22 -9.69 -0.61
CA THR A 36 -2.70 -8.87 0.51
C THR A 36 -1.58 -8.74 1.55
N ALA A 37 -1.12 -7.52 1.76
CA ALA A 37 -0.17 -7.16 2.81
C ALA A 37 -0.89 -6.35 3.90
N THR A 38 -1.20 -6.99 5.01
CA THR A 38 -1.93 -6.39 6.14
C THR A 38 -1.00 -5.53 7.00
N ASP A 39 -1.48 -4.34 7.38
CA ASP A 39 -0.81 -3.39 8.28
C ASP A 39 0.67 -3.10 7.94
N VAL A 40 0.99 -3.13 6.64
CA VAL A 40 2.37 -3.05 6.14
C VAL A 40 2.97 -1.66 6.31
N ILE A 41 2.17 -0.59 6.30
CA ILE A 41 2.64 0.77 6.62
C ILE A 41 2.06 1.14 8.00
N PRO A 42 2.89 1.43 9.02
CA PRO A 42 2.42 1.76 10.36
C PRO A 42 1.75 3.15 10.40
N ALA A 43 0.89 3.40 11.39
CA ALA A 43 0.26 4.71 11.59
C ALA A 43 1.27 5.87 11.79
N THR A 44 2.49 5.55 12.25
CA THR A 44 3.59 6.50 12.46
C THR A 44 4.50 6.67 11.24
N TRP A 45 4.00 6.31 10.05
CA TRP A 45 4.78 6.39 8.82
C TRP A 45 5.29 7.80 8.54
N LYS A 46 6.42 7.86 7.86
CA LYS A 46 7.08 9.09 7.42
C LYS A 46 7.32 9.04 5.91
N PRO A 47 7.36 10.20 5.24
CA PRO A 47 7.90 10.30 3.89
C PRO A 47 9.27 9.64 3.79
N ASP A 48 9.58 9.07 2.61
CA ASP A 48 10.82 8.34 2.30
C ASP A 48 11.10 7.10 3.16
N GLY A 49 10.16 6.70 4.03
CA GLY A 49 10.23 5.45 4.77
C GLY A 49 10.03 4.23 3.87
N ILE A 50 10.83 3.18 4.09
CA ILE A 50 10.70 1.89 3.41
C ILE A 50 10.03 0.90 4.37
N TYR A 51 8.94 0.29 3.94
CA TYR A 51 8.20 -0.71 4.71
C TYR A 51 8.10 -2.02 3.93
N THR A 52 8.45 -3.12 4.56
CA THR A 52 8.55 -4.45 3.92
C THR A 52 7.47 -5.39 4.43
N SER A 53 6.74 -6.03 3.52
CA SER A 53 5.80 -7.12 3.85
C SER A 53 6.51 -8.47 3.96
N SER A 54 5.98 -9.38 4.77
CA SER A 54 6.36 -10.80 4.77
C SER A 54 5.72 -11.61 3.64
N VAL A 55 4.72 -11.04 2.96
CA VAL A 55 4.00 -11.67 1.84
C VAL A 55 4.68 -11.34 0.52
N THR A 56 5.07 -12.37 -0.24
CA THR A 56 5.88 -12.21 -1.47
C THR A 56 5.27 -12.87 -2.71
N SER A 57 4.07 -13.44 -2.62
CA SER A 57 3.43 -14.19 -3.71
C SER A 57 1.97 -13.81 -3.89
N PHE A 58 1.54 -13.73 -5.15
CA PHE A 58 0.13 -13.59 -5.52
C PHE A 58 -0.57 -14.95 -5.43
N VAL A 59 -1.80 -14.93 -4.94
CA VAL A 59 -2.71 -16.08 -4.84
C VAL A 59 -3.90 -15.94 -5.77
#